data_AF-A0A8T6S845-F1
#
_entry.id   AF-A0A8T6S845-F1
#
_cell.length_a   1.000
_cell.length_b   1.000
_cell.length_c   1.000
_cell.angle_alpha   90.00
_cell.angle_beta   90.00
_cell.angle_gamma   90.00
#
_symmetry.space_group_name_H-M   'P 1'
#
loop_
_entity.id
_entity.type
_entity.pdbx_description
1 polymer ?
#
loop_
_entity_poly.entity_id
_entity_poly.type
_entity_poly.pdbx_seq_one_letter_code
_entity_poly.pdbx_strand_id
1 'polypeptide(L)' 'MVGGKEEPIVTKVRAALLPKPLDEIRDPRDRFTSVEEVSAAAGVKIAAPDLENALAGAPVYVVPSQDRLQEYVEIVSE' A
#
# COMPACT_ATOMS: atom_id res chain seq x y z
N MET A 1 -2.84 5.56 -3.43
CA MET A 1 -3.89 6.08 -2.54
C MET A 1 -4.35 4.95 -1.65
N VAL A 2 -4.61 5.23 -0.37
CA VAL A 2 -5.18 4.29 0.59
C VAL A 2 -6.22 5.00 1.45
N GLY A 3 -7.27 4.31 1.88
CA GLY A 3 -8.25 4.89 2.80
C GLY A 3 -7.62 5.26 4.14
N GLY A 4 -7.84 6.50 4.58
CA GLY A 4 -7.43 7.00 5.88
C GLY A 4 -8.61 7.22 6.81
N LYS A 5 -8.32 7.49 8.08
CA LYS A 5 -9.34 7.69 9.12
C LYS A 5 -10.24 8.91 8.88
N GLU A 6 -9.68 9.98 8.34
CA GLU A 6 -10.37 11.25 8.09
C GLU A 6 -10.58 11.49 6.59
N GLU A 7 -9.55 11.24 5.79
CA GLU A 7 -9.58 11.41 4.33
C GLU A 7 -8.66 10.36 3.64
N PRO A 8 -8.87 10.08 2.33
CA PRO A 8 -7.96 9.25 1.56
C PRO A 8 -6.53 9.80 1.53
N ILE A 9 -5.55 8.93 1.79
CA ILE A 9 -4.13 9.28 1.82
C ILE A 9 -3.53 9.13 0.42
N VAL A 10 -3.01 10.24 -0.11
CA VAL A 10 -2.31 10.30 -1.41
C VAL A 10 -0.81 10.37 -1.16
N THR A 11 -0.11 9.26 -1.39
CA THR A 11 1.34 9.16 -1.15
C THR A 11 2.04 8.36 -2.25
N LYS A 12 3.38 8.44 -2.27
CA LYS A 12 4.23 7.67 -3.20
C LYS A 12 4.94 6.54 -2.46
N VAL A 13 4.88 5.33 -3.04
CA VAL A 13 5.63 4.18 -2.57
C VAL A 13 7.13 4.48 -2.63
N ARG A 14 7.81 4.31 -1.50
CA ARG A 14 9.28 4.41 -1.39
C ARG A 14 9.95 3.04 -1.52
N ALA A 15 9.30 2.00 -1.01
CA ALA A 15 9.74 0.62 -1.18
C ALA A 15 8.56 -0.35 -1.13
N ALA A 16 8.64 -1.40 -1.94
CA ALA A 16 7.84 -2.60 -1.82
C ALA A 16 8.71 -3.72 -1.23
N LEU A 17 8.23 -4.33 -0.14
CA LEU A 17 8.98 -5.28 0.66
C LEU A 17 8.24 -6.62 0.71
N LEU A 18 8.91 -7.70 0.31
CA LEU A 18 8.36 -9.06 0.34
C LEU A 18 8.97 -9.89 1.48
N PRO A 19 8.17 -10.72 2.17
CA PRO A 19 8.71 -11.70 3.09
C PRO A 19 9.53 -12.74 2.32
N LYS A 20 10.41 -13.47 3.02
CA LYS A 20 11.07 -14.63 2.42
C LYS A 20 10.05 -15.70 2.06
N PRO A 21 10.33 -16.56 1.06
CA PRO A 21 9.45 -17.67 0.74
C PRO A 21 9.15 -18.50 1.99
N LEU A 22 7.88 -18.89 2.16
CA LEU A 22 7.39 -19.65 3.32
C LEU A 22 7.44 -18.91 4.67
N ASP A 23 7.78 -17.63 4.68
CA ASP A 23 7.72 -16.80 5.88
C ASP A 23 6.36 -16.09 6.00
N GLU A 24 5.83 -16.02 7.21
CA GLU A 24 4.53 -15.40 7.47
C GLU A 24 4.72 -13.89 7.66
N ILE A 25 3.86 -13.08 7.02
CA ILE A 25 4.08 -11.63 6.92
C ILE A 25 3.87 -10.87 8.24
N ARG A 26 3.03 -11.39 9.14
CA ARG A 26 2.71 -10.82 10.45
C ARG A 26 3.73 -11.26 11.51
N ASP A 27 4.33 -12.43 11.36
CA ASP A 27 5.41 -12.96 12.20
C ASP A 27 6.65 -13.36 11.38
N PRO A 28 7.38 -12.37 10.82
CA PRO A 28 8.52 -12.63 9.95
C PRO A 28 9.73 -13.08 10.77
N ARG A 29 10.28 -14.25 10.44
CA ARG A 29 11.53 -14.77 11.03
C ARG A 29 12.75 -14.14 10.37
N ASP A 30 12.63 -13.81 9.10
CA ASP A 30 13.69 -13.21 8.29
C ASP A 30 13.39 -11.76 7.91
N ARG A 31 14.44 -11.05 7.49
CA ARG A 31 14.28 -9.68 6.96
C ARG A 31 13.55 -9.70 5.62
N PHE A 32 12.64 -8.75 5.45
CA PHE A 32 12.02 -8.48 4.17
C PHE A 32 13.04 -8.11 3.09
N THR A 33 12.75 -8.47 1.84
CA THR A 33 13.55 -8.11 0.67
C THR A 33 12.85 -7.01 -0.12
N SER A 34 13.58 -5.95 -0.47
CA SER A 34 13.07 -4.90 -1.37
C SER A 34 13.00 -5.41 -2.80
N VAL A 35 11.90 -5.11 -3.49
CA VAL A 35 11.67 -5.47 -4.88
C VAL A 35 11.22 -4.26 -5.68
N GLU A 36 11.46 -4.28 -6.99
CA GLU A 36 10.99 -3.23 -7.91
C GLU A 36 9.52 -3.43 -8.28
N GLU A 37 9.08 -4.68 -8.41
CA GLU A 37 7.72 -5.05 -8.75
C GLU A 37 7.27 -6.32 -8.04
N VAL A 38 5.96 -6.49 -7.92
CA VAL A 38 5.31 -7.67 -7.33
C VAL A 38 4.04 -8.00 -8.12
N SER A 39 3.82 -9.28 -8.41
CA SER A 39 2.61 -9.76 -9.07
C SER A 39 1.62 -10.35 -8.06
N ALA A 40 0.33 -10.19 -8.31
CA ALA A 40 -0.72 -10.78 -7.49
C ALA A 40 -0.84 -12.31 -7.72
N ALA A 41 -1.23 -13.11 -6.72
CA ALA A 41 -1.49 -12.72 -5.33
C ALA A 41 -0.20 -12.64 -4.50
N ALA A 42 -0.07 -11.57 -3.69
CA ALA A 42 1.09 -11.39 -2.81
C ALA A 42 0.72 -10.60 -1.55
N GLY A 43 1.32 -10.99 -0.42
CA GLY A 43 1.40 -10.14 0.76
C GLY A 43 2.63 -9.23 0.65
N VAL A 44 2.41 -7.92 0.58
CA VAL A 44 3.47 -6.93 0.43
C VAL A 44 3.44 -5.92 1.57
N LYS A 45 4.62 -5.58 2.11
CA LYS A 45 4.78 -4.45 3.02
C LYS A 45 5.19 -3.23 2.21
N ILE A 46 4.37 -2.18 2.25
CA ILE A 46 4.60 -0.92 1.55
C ILE A 46 5.19 0.10 2.53
N ALA A 47 6.33 0.70 2.18
CA ALA A 47 6.87 1.85 2.90
C ALA A 47 6.58 3.13 2.12
N ALA A 48 5.89 4.08 2.73
CA ALA A 48 5.58 5.39 2.19
C ALA A 48 5.43 6.40 3.34
N PRO A 49 5.62 7.72 3.08
CA PRO A 49 5.34 8.74 4.08
C PRO A 49 3.82 8.90 4.31
N ASP A 50 3.45 9.46 5.47
CA ASP A 50 2.11 9.93 5.81
C ASP A 50 1.05 8.81 5.92
N LEU A 51 1.45 7.60 6.32
CA LEU A 51 0.58 6.42 6.46
C LEU A 51 0.03 6.21 7.89
N GLU A 52 0.29 7.12 8.83
CA GLU A 52 -0.07 6.99 10.25
C GLU A 52 -1.58 6.84 10.47
N ASN A 53 -2.37 7.45 9.58
CA ASN A 53 -3.83 7.43 9.64
C ASN A 53 -4.47 6.41 8.68
N ALA A 54 -3.69 5.53 8.04
CA ALA A 54 -4.22 4.51 7.14
C ALA A 54 -5.10 3.51 7.90
N LEU A 55 -6.26 3.15 7.33
CA LEU A 55 -7.20 2.24 7.96
C LEU A 55 -6.95 0.78 7.56
N ALA A 56 -6.95 -0.12 8.53
CA ALA A 56 -6.90 -1.55 8.26
C ALA A 56 -8.15 -2.00 7.51
N GLY A 57 -7.96 -2.76 6.43
CA GLY A 57 -9.04 -3.22 5.55
C GLY A 57 -9.45 -2.21 4.48
N ALA A 58 -8.92 -0.99 4.49
CA ALA A 58 -9.17 -0.02 3.43
C ALA A 58 -8.55 -0.49 2.10
N PRO A 59 -9.20 -0.16 0.96
CA PRO A 59 -8.64 -0.45 -0.33
C PRO A 59 -7.40 0.40 -0.62
N VAL A 60 -6.52 -0.14 -1.47
CA VAL A 60 -5.30 0.53 -1.93
C VAL A 60 -5.33 0.57 -3.45
N TYR A 61 -5.17 1.76 -4.02
CA TYR A 61 -5.15 1.98 -5.47
C TYR A 61 -3.91 2.73 -5.94
N VAL A 62 -3.46 2.40 -7.14
CA VAL A 62 -2.48 3.21 -7.88
C VAL A 62 -3.25 4.28 -8.64
N VAL A 63 -2.87 5.55 -8.43
CA VAL A 63 -3.37 6.66 -9.23
C VAL A 63 -2.37 6.88 -10.38
N PRO A 64 -2.74 6.58 -11.64
CA PRO A 64 -1.79 6.57 -12.75
C PRO A 64 -1.30 7.98 -13.15
N SER A 65 -2.10 9.01 -12.86
CA SER A 65 -1.81 10.39 -13.22
C SER A 65 -2.62 11.37 -12.37
N GLN A 66 -2.15 12.61 -12.24
CA GLN A 66 -2.77 13.62 -11.37
C GLN A 66 -4.18 14.02 -11.81
N ASP A 67 -4.46 14.02 -13.12
CA ASP A 67 -5.77 14.32 -13.71
C ASP A 67 -6.85 13.30 -13.32
N ARG A 68 -6.45 12.07 -12.95
CA ARG A 68 -7.38 11.04 -12.46
C ARG A 68 -7.52 11.01 -10.95
N LEU A 69 -6.87 11.91 -10.22
CA LEU A 69 -6.86 11.86 -8.75
C LEU A 69 -8.27 11.86 -8.15
N GLN A 70 -9.15 12.72 -8.66
CA GLN A 70 -10.50 12.89 -8.15
C GLN A 70 -11.34 11.60 -8.24
N GLU A 71 -11.23 10.88 -9.35
CA GLU A 71 -11.89 9.59 -9.58
C GLU A 71 -11.55 8.58 -8.48
N TYR A 72 -10.27 8.49 -8.09
CA TYR A 72 -9.85 7.57 -7.04
C TYR A 72 -10.22 8.05 -5.63
N VAL A 73 -10.30 9.36 -5.40
CA VAL A 73 -10.80 9.90 -4.12
C VAL A 73 -12.24 9.46 -3.91
N GLU A 74 -13.09 9.55 -4.93
CA GLU A 74 -14.48 9.09 -4.87
C GLU A 74 -14.55 7.59 -4.57
N ILE A 75 -13.81 6.75 -5.30
CA ILE A 75 -13.78 5.29 -5.10
C ILE A 75 -13.36 4.89 -3.67
N VAL A 76 -12.43 5.63 -3.05
CA VAL A 76 -11.89 5.28 -1.71
C VAL A 76 -12.70 5.89 -0.57
N SER A 77 -13.49 6.94 -0.85
CA SER A 77 -14.31 7.62 0.16
C SER A 77 -15.72 7.04 0.32
N GLU A 78 -16.15 6.18 -0.61
CA GLU A 78 -17.37 5.36 -0.48
C GLU A 78 -17.19 4.21 0.54
#